data_AF-A0A485LKQ1-F1
#
_entry.id   AF-A0A485LKQ1-F1
#
_cell.length_a   1.000
_cell.length_b   1.000
_cell.length_c   1.000
_cell.angle_alpha   90.00
_cell.angle_beta   90.00
_cell.angle_gamma   90.00
#
_symmetry.space_group_name_H-M   'P 1'
#
loop_
_entity.id
_entity.type
_entity.pdbx_description
1 polymer ?
#
loop_
_entity_poly.entity_id
_entity_poly.type
_entity_poly.pdbx_seq_one_letter_code
_entity_poly.pdbx_strand_id
1 'polypeptide(L)'
;MGQYQRWERFYSVESENLELRATVSDLQQEVAQLRVWKEQAVKLMTSWGPKRTKVQRERQETLELKKKLLEMEQQVMERVALSEMLKEMKVQDEQLLEKLSTTMRENEQLKEKIASENASHHQTRRQLSFMEDCFEKHVEEMLVVRSRFEGPNAPHNEILNPVDVVRLEGESLPAFQERKLVSGMIVLAQKCVQWIERRLEMEQTKDASYHEELQSLSSEKKKLTEELRKSNELVHSIEATKENQLHQILVLQSDSERNEQSVSAAKLEMMKCTQHALEGKDIMKRLLRDVRQYLHLTQLEVKKKFGYVPDAITHHNVWENISTSMKDFDTFLQDIMC
;
A
#
# COMPACT_ATOMS: atom_id res chain seq x y z
N MET A 1 106.35 -6.74 -68.04
CA MET A 1 105.51 -6.10 -67.00
C MET A 1 104.02 -6.03 -67.34
N GLY A 2 103.58 -5.97 -68.61
CA GLY A 2 102.15 -5.81 -68.95
C GLY A 2 101.23 -7.02 -68.75
N GLN A 3 101.75 -8.25 -68.63
CA GLN A 3 100.92 -9.44 -68.42
C GLN A 3 100.44 -9.59 -66.97
N TYR A 4 101.28 -9.23 -66.00
CA TYR A 4 100.96 -9.35 -64.57
C TYR A 4 99.80 -8.41 -64.16
N GLN A 5 99.84 -7.15 -64.59
CA GLN A 5 98.76 -6.17 -64.36
C GLN A 5 97.43 -6.58 -65.02
N ARG A 6 97.49 -7.32 -66.13
CA ARG A 6 96.28 -7.83 -66.80
C ARG A 6 95.63 -8.96 -66.00
N TRP A 7 96.43 -9.85 -65.42
CA TRP A 7 95.96 -10.92 -64.54
C TRP A 7 95.40 -10.38 -63.24
N GLU A 8 96.07 -9.41 -62.62
CA GLU A 8 95.60 -8.75 -61.39
C GLU A 8 94.24 -8.07 -61.58
N ARG A 9 94.04 -7.36 -62.70
CA ARG A 9 92.72 -6.79 -63.05
C ARG A 9 91.67 -7.86 -63.31
N PHE A 10 92.03 -8.96 -63.97
CA PHE A 10 91.10 -10.06 -64.22
C PHE A 10 90.63 -10.69 -62.90
N TYR A 11 91.55 -11.00 -61.98
CA TYR A 11 91.20 -11.57 -60.67
C TYR A 11 90.42 -10.58 -59.79
N SER A 12 90.73 -9.28 -59.84
CA SER A 12 89.95 -8.25 -59.14
C SER A 12 88.51 -8.18 -59.64
N VAL A 13 88.30 -8.20 -60.96
CA VAL A 13 86.96 -8.17 -61.57
C VAL A 13 86.21 -9.48 -61.29
N GLU A 14 86.89 -10.62 -61.31
CA GLU A 14 86.26 -11.91 -60.98
C GLU A 14 85.84 -11.96 -59.50
N SER A 15 86.66 -11.44 -58.59
CA SER A 15 86.31 -11.31 -57.16
C SER A 15 85.08 -10.42 -56.97
N GLU A 16 85.06 -9.24 -57.59
CA GLU A 16 83.90 -8.33 -57.57
C GLU A 16 82.66 -9.00 -58.17
N ASN A 17 82.81 -9.76 -59.26
CA ASN A 17 81.70 -10.49 -59.86
C ASN A 17 81.13 -11.56 -58.93
N LEU A 18 81.98 -12.28 -58.20
CA LEU A 18 81.56 -13.28 -57.21
C LEU A 18 80.84 -12.62 -56.02
N GLU A 19 81.33 -11.49 -55.53
CA GLU A 19 80.67 -10.71 -54.47
C GLU A 19 79.30 -10.17 -54.93
N LEU A 20 79.21 -9.67 -56.17
CA LEU A 20 77.94 -9.22 -56.75
C LEU A 20 76.95 -10.39 -56.93
N ARG A 21 77.41 -11.59 -57.29
CA ARG A 21 76.55 -12.78 -57.34
C ARG A 21 76.07 -13.20 -55.96
N ALA A 22 76.92 -13.13 -54.95
CA ALA A 22 76.55 -13.43 -53.56
C ALA A 22 75.49 -12.44 -53.06
N THR A 23 75.70 -11.14 -53.23
CA THR A 23 74.73 -10.10 -52.83
C THR A 23 73.40 -10.23 -53.59
N VAL A 24 73.42 -10.54 -54.88
CA VAL A 24 72.20 -10.82 -55.66
C VAL A 24 71.46 -12.04 -55.12
N SER A 25 72.18 -13.10 -54.73
CA SER A 25 71.59 -14.29 -54.10
C SER A 25 70.92 -13.96 -52.76
N ASP A 26 71.60 -13.19 -51.91
CA ASP A 26 71.07 -12.77 -50.61
C ASP A 26 69.80 -11.90 -50.76
N LEU A 27 69.84 -10.92 -51.68
CA LEU A 27 68.68 -10.08 -52.00
C LEU A 27 67.51 -10.90 -52.57
N GLN A 28 67.79 -11.93 -53.38
CA GLN A 28 66.74 -12.83 -53.86
C GLN A 28 66.09 -13.62 -52.73
N GLN A 29 66.88 -14.07 -51.75
CA GLN A 29 66.37 -14.75 -50.56
C GLN A 29 65.52 -13.82 -49.69
N GLU A 30 65.96 -12.58 -49.46
CA GLU A 30 65.19 -11.57 -48.73
C GLU A 30 63.86 -11.24 -49.44
N VAL A 31 63.89 -11.04 -50.76
CA VAL A 31 62.68 -10.82 -51.55
C VAL A 31 61.72 -12.00 -51.44
N ALA A 32 62.23 -13.24 -51.44
CA ALA A 32 61.40 -14.43 -51.25
C ALA A 32 60.75 -14.45 -49.86
N GLN A 33 61.49 -14.13 -48.80
CA GLN A 33 60.96 -14.04 -47.44
C GLN A 33 59.89 -12.95 -47.31
N LEU A 34 60.14 -11.76 -47.87
CA LEU A 34 59.18 -10.66 -47.87
C LEU A 34 57.88 -11.01 -48.60
N ARG A 35 57.96 -11.80 -49.69
CA ARG A 35 56.76 -12.30 -50.39
C ARG A 35 55.96 -13.24 -49.50
N VAL A 36 56.61 -14.15 -48.78
CA VAL A 36 55.95 -15.06 -47.82
C VAL A 36 55.27 -14.27 -46.71
N TRP A 37 55.95 -13.28 -46.12
CA TRP A 37 55.36 -12.44 -45.08
C TRP A 37 54.18 -11.61 -45.60
N LYS A 38 54.27 -11.06 -46.81
CA LYS A 38 53.14 -10.36 -47.46
C LYS A 38 51.94 -11.29 -47.61
N GLU A 39 52.15 -12.52 -48.07
CA GLU A 39 51.06 -13.50 -48.20
C GLU A 39 50.45 -13.86 -46.84
N GLN A 40 51.27 -14.08 -45.81
CA GLN A 40 50.80 -14.34 -44.45
C GLN A 40 50.00 -13.17 -43.88
N ALA A 41 50.49 -11.94 -44.06
CA ALA A 41 49.79 -10.73 -43.63
C ALA A 41 48.45 -10.55 -44.34
N VAL A 42 48.39 -10.80 -45.66
CA VAL A 42 47.14 -10.75 -46.43
C VAL A 42 46.16 -11.80 -45.92
N LYS A 43 46.60 -13.07 -45.72
CA LYS A 43 45.75 -14.13 -45.16
C LYS A 43 45.18 -13.76 -43.78
N LEU A 44 46.02 -13.19 -42.91
CA LEU A 44 45.58 -12.68 -41.61
C LEU A 44 44.56 -11.55 -41.77
N MET A 45 44.84 -10.51 -42.56
CA MET A 45 43.88 -9.43 -42.77
C MET A 45 42.54 -9.90 -43.34
N THR A 46 42.56 -10.84 -44.30
CA THR A 46 41.34 -11.41 -44.87
C THR A 46 40.54 -12.26 -43.89
N SER A 47 41.21 -12.97 -42.96
CA SER A 47 40.53 -13.78 -41.94
C SER A 47 39.98 -12.95 -40.78
N TRP A 48 40.62 -11.81 -40.46
CA TRP A 48 40.21 -10.92 -39.38
C TRP A 48 39.13 -9.91 -39.80
N GLY A 49 39.06 -9.53 -41.07
CA GLY A 49 38.04 -8.60 -41.57
C GLY A 49 36.60 -9.02 -41.20
N PRO A 50 36.16 -10.24 -41.56
CA PRO A 50 34.83 -10.75 -41.20
C PRO A 50 34.60 -10.88 -39.68
N LYS A 51 35.64 -11.26 -38.92
CA LYS A 51 35.54 -11.35 -37.46
C LYS A 51 35.31 -9.98 -36.83
N ARG A 52 36.02 -8.95 -37.30
CA ARG A 52 35.86 -7.57 -36.84
C ARG A 52 34.45 -7.05 -37.14
N THR A 53 33.94 -7.29 -38.35
CA THR A 53 32.57 -6.85 -38.70
C THR A 53 31.51 -7.62 -37.92
N LYS A 54 31.73 -8.90 -37.63
CA LYS A 54 30.85 -9.69 -36.74
C LYS A 54 30.82 -9.11 -35.33
N VAL A 55 31.99 -8.91 -34.70
CA VAL A 55 32.09 -8.34 -33.35
C VAL A 55 31.48 -6.94 -33.28
N GLN A 56 31.63 -6.13 -34.33
CA GLN A 56 31.03 -4.80 -34.39
C GLN A 56 29.50 -4.86 -34.46
N ARG A 57 28.91 -5.82 -35.19
CA ARG A 57 27.47 -6.05 -35.22
C ARG A 57 26.95 -6.52 -33.88
N GLU A 58 27.58 -7.53 -33.28
CA GLU A 58 27.21 -8.04 -31.94
C GLU A 58 27.30 -6.93 -30.88
N ARG A 59 28.30 -6.04 -30.97
CA ARG A 59 28.39 -4.86 -30.11
C ARG A 59 27.22 -3.89 -30.30
N GLN A 60 26.77 -3.68 -31.54
CA GLN A 60 25.60 -2.81 -31.80
C GLN A 60 24.31 -3.46 -31.27
N GLU A 61 24.12 -4.75 -31.54
CA GLU A 61 22.96 -5.52 -31.05
C GLU A 61 22.90 -5.52 -29.52
N THR A 62 24.03 -5.70 -28.83
CA THR A 62 24.10 -5.64 -27.36
C THR A 62 23.79 -4.25 -26.80
N LEU A 63 24.20 -3.17 -27.49
CA LEU A 63 23.83 -1.80 -27.10
C LEU A 63 22.33 -1.54 -27.29
N GLU A 64 21.73 -2.05 -28.37
CA GLU A 64 20.28 -1.97 -28.59
C GLU A 64 19.50 -2.76 -27.55
N LEU A 65 19.94 -3.98 -27.23
CA LEU A 65 19.35 -4.80 -26.17
C LEU A 65 19.46 -4.12 -24.80
N LYS A 66 20.61 -3.52 -24.48
CA LYS A 66 20.79 -2.76 -23.24
C LYS A 66 19.81 -1.59 -23.16
N LYS A 67 19.60 -0.86 -24.27
CA LYS A 67 18.62 0.23 -24.31
C LYS A 67 17.20 -0.28 -24.06
N LYS A 68 16.81 -1.38 -24.71
CA LYS A 68 15.49 -2.02 -24.51
C LYS A 68 15.29 -2.49 -23.07
N LEU A 69 16.32 -3.06 -22.44
CA LEU A 69 16.25 -3.49 -21.04
C LEU A 69 16.01 -2.31 -20.10
N LEU A 70 16.69 -1.18 -20.29
CA LEU A 70 16.47 0.02 -19.49
C LEU A 70 15.05 0.59 -19.67
N GLU A 71 14.52 0.57 -20.89
CA GLU A 71 13.14 0.98 -21.18
C GLU A 71 12.12 0.04 -20.50
N MET A 72 12.35 -1.27 -20.54
CA MET A 72 11.51 -2.24 -19.84
C MET A 72 11.59 -2.08 -18.32
N GLU A 73 12.77 -1.81 -17.76
CA GLU A 73 12.95 -1.53 -16.34
C GLU A 73 12.13 -0.31 -15.91
N GLN A 74 12.16 0.77 -16.71
CA GLN A 74 11.33 1.95 -16.47
C GLN A 74 9.83 1.62 -16.51
N GLN A 75 9.37 0.87 -17.52
CA GLN A 75 7.96 0.46 -17.61
C GLN A 75 7.51 -0.41 -16.43
N VAL A 76 8.40 -1.27 -15.92
CA VAL A 76 8.11 -2.08 -14.72
C VAL A 76 7.98 -1.17 -13.49
N MET A 77 8.87 -0.19 -13.31
CA MET A 77 8.78 0.78 -12.22
C MET A 77 7.49 1.61 -12.27
N GLU A 78 7.10 2.08 -13.46
CA GLU A 78 5.83 2.78 -13.67
C GLU A 78 4.63 1.89 -13.32
N ARG A 79 4.66 0.61 -13.72
CA ARG A 79 3.61 -0.35 -13.38
C ARG A 79 3.52 -0.61 -11.87
N VAL A 80 4.64 -0.68 -11.17
CA VAL A 80 4.67 -0.83 -9.70
C VAL A 80 4.01 0.38 -9.04
N ALA A 81 4.40 1.60 -9.44
CA ALA A 81 3.78 2.83 -8.93
C ALA A 81 2.26 2.87 -9.18
N LEU A 82 1.81 2.51 -10.39
CA LEU A 82 0.38 2.41 -10.71
C LEU A 82 -0.34 1.34 -9.86
N SER A 83 0.33 0.22 -9.58
CA SER A 83 -0.23 -0.82 -8.71
C SER A 83 -0.37 -0.38 -7.26
N GLU A 84 0.54 0.46 -6.77
CA GLU A 84 0.48 1.05 -5.42
C GLU A 84 -0.68 2.05 -5.34
N MET A 85 -0.79 2.96 -6.30
CA MET A 85 -1.93 3.89 -6.39
C MET A 85 -3.28 3.16 -6.47
N LEU A 86 -3.35 2.04 -7.19
CA LEU A 86 -4.56 1.23 -7.28
C LEU A 86 -4.92 0.57 -5.94
N LYS A 87 -3.93 0.15 -5.14
CA LYS A 87 -4.17 -0.35 -3.77
C LYS A 87 -4.70 0.76 -2.87
N GLU A 88 -4.12 1.96 -2.92
CA GLU A 88 -4.59 3.11 -2.15
C GLU A 88 -6.03 3.49 -2.51
N MET A 89 -6.37 3.53 -3.81
CA MET A 89 -7.74 3.80 -4.25
C MET A 89 -8.73 2.74 -3.75
N LYS A 90 -8.34 1.45 -3.72
CA LYS A 90 -9.21 0.39 -3.16
C LYS A 90 -9.48 0.59 -1.68
N VAL A 91 -8.46 0.95 -0.90
CA VAL A 91 -8.63 1.26 0.53
C VAL A 91 -9.55 2.46 0.72
N GLN A 92 -9.41 3.51 -0.11
CA GLN A 92 -10.32 4.66 -0.07
C GLN A 92 -11.77 4.28 -0.41
N ASP A 93 -11.96 3.42 -1.42
CA ASP A 93 -13.29 2.94 -1.83
C ASP A 93 -13.96 2.12 -0.72
N GLU A 94 -13.21 1.22 -0.07
CA GLU A 94 -13.68 0.44 1.08
C GLU A 94 -14.10 1.36 2.25
N GLN A 95 -13.30 2.38 2.57
CA GLN A 95 -13.64 3.37 3.61
C GLN A 95 -14.90 4.19 3.26
N LEU A 96 -15.08 4.55 1.99
CA LEU A 96 -16.26 5.27 1.53
C LEU A 96 -17.51 4.40 1.58
N LEU A 97 -17.40 3.12 1.20
CA LEU A 97 -18.49 2.14 1.32
C LEU A 97 -18.89 1.92 2.78
N GLU A 98 -17.92 1.82 3.69
CA GLU A 98 -18.20 1.70 5.11
C GLU A 98 -18.96 2.93 5.63
N LYS A 99 -18.46 4.15 5.33
CA LYS A 99 -19.13 5.41 5.68
C LYS A 99 -20.54 5.51 5.10
N LEU A 100 -20.73 5.11 3.85
CA LEU A 100 -22.05 5.09 3.23
C LEU A 100 -22.98 4.15 4.00
N SER A 101 -22.51 2.96 4.37
CA SER A 101 -23.30 1.98 5.12
C SER A 101 -23.67 2.48 6.53
N THR A 102 -22.78 3.20 7.21
CA THR A 102 -23.06 3.77 8.53
C THR A 102 -24.08 4.90 8.42
N THR A 103 -23.90 5.80 7.46
CA THR A 103 -24.87 6.90 7.22
C THR A 103 -26.24 6.36 6.80
N MET A 104 -26.31 5.28 6.01
CA MET A 104 -27.58 4.63 5.69
C MET A 104 -28.28 4.09 6.94
N ARG A 105 -27.56 3.38 7.82
CA ARG A 105 -28.10 2.89 9.10
C ARG A 105 -28.57 4.02 10.01
N GLU A 106 -27.79 5.09 10.13
CA GLU A 106 -28.18 6.29 10.90
C GLU A 106 -29.44 6.94 10.33
N ASN A 107 -29.56 7.03 9.00
CA ASN A 107 -30.74 7.56 8.34
C ASN A 107 -31.99 6.71 8.62
N GLU A 108 -31.87 5.39 8.58
CA GLU A 108 -32.96 4.46 8.95
C GLU A 108 -33.38 4.65 10.41
N GLN A 109 -32.43 4.71 11.34
CA GLN A 109 -32.72 4.98 12.75
C GLN A 109 -33.41 6.33 12.97
N LEU A 110 -33.00 7.37 12.24
CA LEU A 110 -33.65 8.67 12.29
C LEU A 110 -35.08 8.63 11.75
N LYS A 111 -35.33 7.88 10.66
CA LYS A 111 -36.69 7.67 10.15
C LYS A 111 -37.58 6.97 11.16
N GLU A 112 -37.07 5.95 11.85
CA GLU A 112 -37.80 5.25 12.91
C GLU A 112 -38.13 6.17 14.09
N LYS A 113 -37.16 6.99 14.54
CA LYS A 113 -37.37 8.00 15.58
C LYS A 113 -38.41 9.04 15.18
N ILE A 114 -38.35 9.55 13.95
CA ILE A 114 -39.36 10.49 13.43
C ILE A 114 -40.74 9.83 13.40
N ALA A 115 -40.84 8.56 13.01
CA ALA A 115 -42.11 7.84 12.98
C ALA A 115 -42.69 7.64 14.40
N SER A 116 -41.87 7.29 15.38
CA SER A 116 -42.33 7.11 16.77
C SER A 116 -42.74 8.43 17.42
N GLU A 117 -41.99 9.51 17.17
CA GLU A 117 -42.32 10.85 17.64
C GLU A 117 -43.62 11.37 17.01
N ASN A 118 -43.83 11.17 15.71
CA ASN A 118 -45.10 11.49 15.05
C ASN A 118 -46.28 10.69 15.62
N ALA A 119 -46.09 9.40 15.93
CA ALA A 119 -47.13 8.58 16.55
C ALA A 119 -47.50 9.11 17.96
N SER A 120 -46.49 9.48 18.76
CA SER A 120 -46.68 10.11 20.06
C SER A 120 -47.46 11.43 19.94
N HIS A 121 -47.05 12.32 19.02
CA HIS A 121 -47.75 13.57 18.75
C HIS A 121 -49.21 13.34 18.33
N HIS A 122 -49.50 12.35 17.48
CA HIS A 122 -50.86 11.99 17.12
C HIS A 122 -51.67 11.50 18.32
N GLN A 123 -51.08 10.72 19.22
CA GLN A 123 -51.75 10.26 20.44
C GLN A 123 -52.06 11.44 21.38
N THR A 124 -51.10 12.34 21.62
CA THR A 124 -51.31 13.54 22.44
C THR A 124 -52.40 14.42 21.84
N ARG A 125 -52.42 14.61 20.51
CA ARG A 125 -53.47 15.39 19.84
C ARG A 125 -54.86 14.76 20.02
N ARG A 126 -54.98 13.44 19.97
CA ARG A 126 -56.24 12.72 20.25
C ARG A 126 -56.70 12.90 21.69
N GLN A 127 -55.79 12.83 22.66
CA GLN A 127 -56.11 13.06 24.08
C GLN A 127 -56.59 14.50 24.32
N LEU A 128 -55.92 15.49 23.73
CA LEU A 128 -56.34 16.89 23.81
C LEU A 128 -57.72 17.11 23.19
N SER A 129 -58.01 16.53 22.02
CA SER A 129 -59.34 16.60 21.39
C SER A 129 -60.41 15.98 22.28
N PHE A 130 -60.13 14.82 22.91
CA PHE A 130 -61.06 14.20 23.85
C PHE A 130 -61.33 15.09 25.08
N MET A 131 -60.30 15.77 25.59
CA MET A 131 -60.47 16.73 26.69
C MET A 131 -61.28 17.96 26.26
N GLU A 132 -61.03 18.50 25.06
CA GLU A 132 -61.81 19.59 24.46
C GLU A 132 -63.31 19.20 24.42
N ASP A 133 -63.64 18.02 23.90
CA ASP A 133 -65.03 17.51 23.85
C ASP A 133 -65.65 17.33 25.25
N CYS A 134 -64.86 16.87 26.23
CA CYS A 134 -65.32 16.73 27.61
C CYS A 134 -65.62 18.09 28.26
N PHE A 135 -64.75 19.08 28.04
CA PHE A 135 -64.96 20.43 28.55
C PHE A 135 -66.17 21.09 27.89
N GLU A 136 -66.37 20.91 26.59
CA GLU A 136 -67.56 21.41 25.88
C GLU A 136 -68.84 20.89 26.53
N LYS A 137 -68.93 19.58 26.80
CA LYS A 137 -70.07 18.98 27.51
C LYS A 137 -70.27 19.55 28.92
N HIS A 138 -69.20 19.68 29.71
CA HIS A 138 -69.33 20.24 31.06
C HIS A 138 -69.79 21.71 31.03
N VAL A 139 -69.33 22.49 30.04
CA VAL A 139 -69.80 23.87 29.85
C VAL A 139 -71.27 23.89 29.48
N GLU A 140 -71.73 23.01 28.57
CA GLU A 140 -73.16 22.86 28.25
C GLU A 140 -73.99 22.50 29.49
N GLU A 141 -73.55 21.50 30.27
CA GLU A 141 -74.22 21.12 31.52
C GLU A 141 -74.29 22.27 32.52
N MET A 142 -73.20 23.03 32.69
CA MET A 142 -73.19 24.22 33.54
C MET A 142 -74.15 25.30 33.03
N LEU A 143 -74.27 25.49 31.71
CA LEU A 143 -75.25 26.41 31.11
C LEU A 143 -76.70 25.93 31.33
N VAL A 144 -76.94 24.62 31.31
CA VAL A 144 -78.25 24.03 31.67
C VAL A 144 -78.56 24.24 33.16
N VAL A 145 -77.60 24.01 34.05
CA VAL A 145 -77.76 24.28 35.49
C VAL A 145 -78.02 25.76 35.71
N ARG A 146 -77.21 26.64 35.11
CA ARG A 146 -77.39 28.09 35.19
C ARG A 146 -78.78 28.52 34.69
N SER A 147 -79.26 28.00 33.56
CA SER A 147 -80.60 28.32 33.05
C SER A 147 -81.74 27.78 33.95
N ARG A 148 -81.52 26.72 34.72
CA ARG A 148 -82.46 26.27 35.77
C ARG A 148 -82.45 27.18 37.01
N PHE A 149 -81.32 27.82 37.33
CA PHE A 149 -81.20 28.77 38.44
C PHE A 149 -81.60 30.21 38.08
N GLU A 150 -81.40 30.63 36.83
CA GLU A 150 -81.78 31.95 36.30
C GLU A 150 -83.20 31.95 35.69
N GLY A 151 -83.82 30.79 35.48
CA GLY A 151 -85.21 30.68 35.06
C GLY A 151 -86.18 31.07 36.19
N PRO A 152 -87.35 31.65 35.89
CA PRO A 152 -88.28 32.22 36.89
C PRO A 152 -88.90 31.21 37.89
N ASN A 153 -88.48 29.95 37.90
CA ASN A 153 -89.00 28.86 38.74
C ASN A 153 -87.87 27.94 39.29
N ALA A 154 -86.88 28.49 40.00
CA ALA A 154 -85.85 27.67 40.66
C ALA A 154 -86.45 26.93 41.90
N PRO A 155 -86.39 25.58 41.97
CA PRO A 155 -86.82 24.86 43.16
C PRO A 155 -85.68 24.81 44.19
N HIS A 156 -85.95 25.33 45.39
CA HIS A 156 -85.13 25.04 46.56
C HIS A 156 -85.41 23.62 47.07
N ASN A 157 -84.32 22.91 47.40
CA ASN A 157 -84.22 21.66 48.17
C ASN A 157 -84.55 20.35 47.43
N GLU A 158 -83.50 19.66 46.99
CA GLU A 158 -83.48 18.19 46.99
C GLU A 158 -82.33 17.72 47.89
N ILE A 159 -82.70 17.42 49.14
CA ILE A 159 -81.88 16.66 50.08
C ILE A 159 -82.04 15.19 49.69
N LEU A 160 -80.92 14.58 49.29
CA LEU A 160 -80.56 13.16 49.42
C LEU A 160 -81.74 12.17 49.57
N ASN A 161 -82.12 11.48 48.49
CA ASN A 161 -83.01 10.32 48.53
C ASN A 161 -82.45 9.21 49.44
N PRO A 162 -83.07 8.92 50.59
CA PRO A 162 -82.94 7.62 51.22
C PRO A 162 -83.89 6.64 50.51
N VAL A 163 -83.53 5.37 50.44
CA VAL A 163 -84.45 4.32 49.97
C VAL A 163 -85.75 4.43 50.77
N ASP A 164 -86.89 4.56 50.08
CA ASP A 164 -88.21 4.68 50.70
C ASP A 164 -88.57 3.42 51.49
N VAL A 165 -88.24 3.42 52.79
CA VAL A 165 -88.71 2.38 53.71
C VAL A 165 -90.12 2.76 54.14
N VAL A 166 -91.11 2.09 53.55
CA VAL A 166 -92.54 2.28 53.85
C VAL A 166 -92.87 1.69 55.23
N ARG A 167 -93.55 2.47 56.08
CA ARG A 167 -94.00 2.02 57.41
C ARG A 167 -95.10 0.97 57.25
N LEU A 168 -94.92 -0.20 57.85
CA LEU A 168 -95.94 -1.27 57.80
C LEU A 168 -97.08 -0.96 58.77
N GLU A 169 -98.31 -1.30 58.39
CA GLU A 169 -99.49 -1.13 59.26
C GLU A 169 -99.34 -1.97 60.54
N GLY A 170 -99.60 -1.34 61.69
CA GLY A 170 -99.42 -1.95 63.02
C GLY A 170 -98.05 -1.75 63.66
N GLU A 171 -97.11 -1.10 62.97
CA GLU A 171 -95.76 -0.89 63.51
C GLU A 171 -95.66 0.34 64.43
N SER A 172 -95.03 0.14 65.60
CA SER A 172 -94.73 1.21 66.55
C SER A 172 -93.69 2.20 65.99
N LEU A 173 -93.82 3.48 66.32
CA LEU A 173 -92.90 4.54 65.85
C LEU A 173 -91.41 4.21 66.10
N PRO A 174 -91.01 3.59 67.24
CA PRO A 174 -89.63 3.17 67.47
C PRO A 174 -89.15 2.07 66.49
N ALA A 175 -89.98 1.07 66.22
CA ALA A 175 -89.62 -0.04 65.33
C ALA A 175 -89.44 0.43 63.86
N PHE A 176 -90.22 1.41 63.42
CA PHE A 176 -90.05 2.04 62.12
C PHE A 176 -88.72 2.82 62.01
N GLN A 177 -88.36 3.57 63.05
CA GLN A 177 -87.10 4.30 63.11
C GLN A 177 -85.89 3.36 63.15
N GLU A 178 -85.97 2.25 63.88
CA GLU A 178 -84.95 1.19 63.87
C GLU A 178 -84.80 0.57 62.48
N ARG A 179 -85.88 0.24 61.77
CA ARG A 179 -85.78 -0.27 60.39
C ARG A 179 -85.18 0.72 59.40
N LYS A 180 -85.53 2.00 59.51
CA LYS A 180 -84.93 3.06 58.69
C LYS A 180 -83.44 3.21 58.98
N LEU A 181 -83.04 3.13 60.25
CA LEU A 181 -81.64 3.15 60.66
C LEU A 181 -80.89 1.92 60.12
N VAL A 182 -81.45 0.72 60.28
CA VAL A 182 -80.88 -0.53 59.77
C VAL A 182 -80.74 -0.51 58.24
N SER A 183 -81.74 -0.01 57.51
CA SER A 183 -81.66 0.19 56.06
C SER A 183 -80.58 1.20 55.66
N GLY A 184 -80.48 2.33 56.38
CA GLY A 184 -79.40 3.29 56.20
C GLY A 184 -78.02 2.70 56.47
N MET A 185 -77.88 1.87 57.51
CA MET A 185 -76.65 1.14 57.83
C MET A 185 -76.29 0.10 56.75
N ILE A 186 -77.27 -0.57 56.16
CA ILE A 186 -77.04 -1.51 55.04
C ILE A 186 -76.55 -0.77 53.80
N VAL A 187 -77.14 0.37 53.46
CA VAL A 187 -76.70 1.20 52.32
C VAL A 187 -75.30 1.77 52.56
N LEU A 188 -75.00 2.20 53.79
CA LEU A 188 -73.66 2.64 54.17
C LEU A 188 -72.66 1.49 54.05
N ALA A 189 -73.00 0.29 54.54
CA ALA A 189 -72.16 -0.90 54.42
C ALA A 189 -71.91 -1.27 52.96
N GLN A 190 -72.93 -1.23 52.09
CA GLN A 190 -72.76 -1.44 50.65
C GLN A 190 -71.82 -0.41 50.00
N LYS A 191 -71.94 0.87 50.35
CA LYS A 191 -71.01 1.91 49.86
C LYS A 191 -69.58 1.69 50.36
N CYS A 192 -69.41 1.27 51.61
CA CYS A 192 -68.11 0.92 52.15
C CYS A 192 -67.49 -0.28 51.41
N VAL A 193 -68.28 -1.33 51.13
CA VAL A 193 -67.83 -2.50 50.35
C VAL A 193 -67.43 -2.09 48.93
N GLN A 194 -68.28 -1.33 48.22
CA GLN A 194 -67.96 -0.84 46.87
C GLN A 194 -66.71 0.04 46.84
N TRP A 195 -66.50 0.87 47.87
CA TRP A 195 -65.29 1.68 47.98
C TRP A 195 -64.03 0.82 48.18
N ILE A 196 -64.12 -0.22 49.02
CA ILE A 196 -63.04 -1.17 49.24
C ILE A 196 -62.75 -1.96 47.95
N GLU A 197 -63.77 -2.47 47.26
CA GLU A 197 -63.62 -3.20 45.99
C GLU A 197 -62.94 -2.35 44.90
N ARG A 198 -63.41 -1.12 44.67
CA ARG A 198 -62.75 -0.20 43.72
C ARG A 198 -61.32 0.13 44.09
N ARG A 199 -61.03 0.23 45.39
CA ARG A 199 -59.67 0.49 45.86
C ARG A 199 -58.76 -0.72 45.67
N LEU A 200 -59.30 -1.93 45.83
CA LEU A 200 -58.59 -3.17 45.54
C LEU A 200 -58.28 -3.30 44.04
N GLU A 201 -59.24 -2.99 43.17
CA GLU A 201 -59.05 -2.98 41.71
C GLU A 201 -58.00 -1.95 41.26
N MET A 202 -57.99 -0.76 41.86
CA MET A 202 -56.97 0.26 41.59
C MET A 202 -55.56 -0.16 42.05
N GLU A 203 -55.43 -0.87 43.18
CA GLU A 203 -54.12 -1.39 43.60
C GLU A 203 -53.67 -2.55 42.70
N GLN A 204 -54.57 -3.45 42.31
CA GLN A 204 -54.25 -4.56 41.39
C GLN A 204 -53.78 -4.05 40.01
N THR A 205 -54.40 -2.99 39.49
CA THR A 205 -54.00 -2.40 38.20
C THR A 205 -52.66 -1.67 38.30
N LYS A 206 -52.37 -1.01 39.43
CA LYS A 206 -51.04 -0.43 39.68
C LYS A 206 -49.97 -1.51 39.80
N ASP A 207 -50.22 -2.57 40.56
CA ASP A 207 -49.28 -3.69 40.71
C ASP A 207 -48.99 -4.36 39.37
N ALA A 208 -50.01 -4.55 38.53
CA ALA A 208 -49.84 -5.06 37.16
C ALA A 208 -48.97 -4.13 36.29
N SER A 209 -49.23 -2.82 36.32
CA SER A 209 -48.43 -1.82 35.62
C SER A 209 -46.96 -1.80 36.08
N TYR A 210 -46.72 -1.87 37.40
CA TYR A 210 -45.37 -1.95 37.95
C TYR A 210 -44.65 -3.24 37.50
N HIS A 211 -45.36 -4.36 37.43
CA HIS A 211 -44.79 -5.62 36.97
C HIS A 211 -44.41 -5.59 35.49
N GLU A 212 -45.23 -4.97 34.64
CA GLU A 212 -44.97 -4.80 33.21
C GLU A 212 -43.76 -3.89 32.96
N GLU A 213 -43.66 -2.78 33.71
CA GLU A 213 -42.49 -1.88 33.65
C GLU A 213 -41.21 -2.57 34.10
N LEU A 214 -41.27 -3.38 35.18
CA LEU A 214 -40.13 -4.16 35.65
C LEU A 214 -39.67 -5.22 34.62
N GLN A 215 -40.62 -5.86 33.93
CA GLN A 215 -40.31 -6.81 32.85
C GLN A 215 -39.68 -6.11 31.65
N SER A 216 -40.19 -4.94 31.27
CA SER A 216 -39.62 -4.11 30.20
C SER A 216 -38.16 -3.76 30.51
N LEU A 217 -37.90 -3.22 31.70
CA LEU A 217 -36.55 -2.87 32.16
C LEU A 217 -35.62 -4.08 32.24
N SER A 218 -36.12 -5.24 32.69
CA SER A 218 -35.35 -6.49 32.72
C SER A 218 -34.97 -6.96 31.31
N SER A 219 -35.88 -6.82 30.34
CA SER A 219 -35.63 -7.16 28.95
C SER A 219 -34.59 -6.22 28.30
N GLU A 220 -34.67 -4.93 28.59
CA GLU A 220 -33.74 -3.92 28.10
C GLU A 220 -32.35 -4.12 28.69
N LYS A 221 -32.26 -4.37 30.01
CA LYS A 221 -31.00 -4.73 30.67
C LYS A 221 -30.33 -5.95 30.02
N LYS A 222 -31.10 -7.00 29.71
CA LYS A 222 -30.58 -8.20 29.01
C LYS A 222 -30.04 -7.87 27.62
N LYS A 223 -30.76 -7.03 26.84
CA LYS A 223 -30.30 -6.57 25.53
C LYS A 223 -28.99 -5.80 25.64
N LEU A 224 -28.93 -4.82 26.54
CA LEU A 224 -27.73 -4.01 26.76
C LEU A 224 -26.54 -4.85 27.23
N THR A 225 -26.74 -5.84 28.11
CA THR A 225 -25.65 -6.74 28.51
C THR A 225 -25.11 -7.59 27.36
N GLU A 226 -25.98 -8.00 26.43
CA GLU A 226 -25.60 -8.79 25.27
C GLU A 226 -24.88 -7.95 24.21
N GLU A 227 -25.35 -6.71 23.99
CA GLU A 227 -24.65 -5.74 23.13
C GLU A 227 -23.27 -5.39 23.69
N LEU A 228 -23.16 -5.17 25.01
CA LEU A 228 -21.88 -4.93 25.67
C LEU A 228 -20.93 -6.12 25.52
N ARG A 229 -21.43 -7.36 25.67
CA ARG A 229 -20.63 -8.58 25.45
C ARG A 229 -20.09 -8.64 24.03
N LYS A 230 -20.94 -8.44 23.02
CA LYS A 230 -20.56 -8.44 21.60
C LYS A 230 -19.54 -7.34 21.29
N SER A 231 -19.76 -6.14 21.82
CA SER A 231 -18.80 -5.03 21.67
C SER A 231 -17.46 -5.37 22.29
N ASN A 232 -17.44 -6.01 23.45
CA ASN A 232 -16.20 -6.41 24.12
C ASN A 232 -15.44 -7.48 23.34
N GLU A 233 -16.14 -8.47 22.78
CA GLU A 233 -15.56 -9.49 21.90
C GLU A 233 -14.96 -8.88 20.63
N LEU A 234 -15.65 -7.89 20.03
CA LEU A 234 -15.13 -7.16 18.88
C LEU A 234 -13.84 -6.42 19.25
N VAL A 235 -13.80 -5.72 20.39
CA VAL A 235 -12.59 -5.03 20.86
C VAL A 235 -11.42 -5.99 21.03
N HIS A 236 -11.63 -7.16 21.66
CA HIS A 236 -10.57 -8.16 21.82
C HIS A 236 -10.07 -8.69 20.47
N SER A 237 -10.96 -8.87 19.49
CA SER A 237 -10.57 -9.28 18.14
C SER A 237 -9.74 -8.22 17.41
N ILE A 238 -10.07 -6.93 17.61
CA ILE A 238 -9.33 -5.79 17.04
C ILE A 238 -7.96 -5.68 17.71
N GLU A 239 -7.87 -5.90 19.02
CA GLU A 239 -6.59 -5.89 19.74
C GLU A 239 -5.67 -7.02 19.26
N ALA A 240 -6.18 -8.24 19.12
CA ALA A 240 -5.41 -9.37 18.60
C ALA A 240 -4.92 -9.15 17.16
N THR A 241 -5.76 -8.56 16.30
CA THR A 241 -5.35 -8.21 14.92
C THR A 241 -4.32 -7.09 14.90
N LYS A 242 -4.45 -6.09 15.76
CA LYS A 242 -3.45 -5.02 15.93
C LYS A 242 -2.10 -5.58 16.38
N GLU A 243 -2.05 -6.49 17.34
CA GLU A 243 -0.80 -7.12 17.79
C GLU A 243 -0.12 -7.90 16.65
N ASN A 244 -0.89 -8.66 15.87
CA ASN A 244 -0.37 -9.36 14.70
C ASN A 244 0.18 -8.40 13.64
N GLN A 245 -0.51 -7.29 13.38
CA GLN A 245 -0.05 -6.26 12.43
C GLN A 245 1.26 -5.60 12.92
N LEU A 246 1.36 -5.27 14.21
CA LEU A 246 2.59 -4.74 14.80
C LEU A 246 3.77 -5.71 14.64
N HIS A 247 3.53 -7.01 14.87
CA HIS A 247 4.55 -8.01 14.66
C HIS A 247 5.01 -8.11 13.20
N GLN A 248 4.07 -8.08 12.24
CA GLN A 248 4.41 -8.09 10.81
C GLN A 248 5.21 -6.85 10.40
N ILE A 249 4.88 -5.67 10.92
CA ILE A 249 5.63 -4.44 10.66
C ILE A 249 7.07 -4.57 11.13
N LEU A 250 7.31 -5.11 12.33
CA LEU A 250 8.66 -5.31 12.87
C LEU A 250 9.48 -6.28 12.00
N VAL A 251 8.86 -7.36 11.51
CA VAL A 251 9.52 -8.31 10.59
C VAL A 251 9.90 -7.62 9.28
N LEU A 252 8.97 -6.88 8.67
CA LEU A 252 9.22 -6.15 7.42
C LEU A 252 10.30 -5.09 7.56
N GLN A 253 10.36 -4.39 8.71
CA GLN A 253 11.43 -3.44 9.01
C GLN A 253 12.79 -4.13 9.07
N SER A 254 12.90 -5.27 9.77
CA SER A 254 14.14 -6.04 9.85
C SER A 254 14.60 -6.56 8.47
N ASP A 255 13.67 -7.01 7.63
CA ASP A 255 13.98 -7.47 6.28
C ASP A 255 14.38 -6.30 5.35
N SER A 256 13.75 -5.14 5.51
CA SER A 256 14.15 -3.92 4.79
C SER A 256 15.59 -3.52 5.15
N GLU A 257 15.96 -3.53 6.43
CA GLU A 257 17.32 -3.23 6.88
C GLU A 257 18.35 -4.22 6.30
N ARG A 258 18.03 -5.52 6.29
CA ARG A 258 18.92 -6.53 5.67
C ARG A 258 19.08 -6.30 4.16
N ASN A 259 17.99 -6.00 3.46
CA ASN A 259 18.03 -5.73 2.03
C ASN A 259 18.84 -4.48 1.72
N GLU A 260 18.71 -3.42 2.51
CA GLU A 260 19.50 -2.19 2.35
C GLU A 260 21.00 -2.44 2.57
N GLN A 261 21.35 -3.24 3.58
CA GLN A 261 22.73 -3.68 3.80
C GLN A 261 23.28 -4.52 2.64
N SER A 262 22.48 -5.44 2.09
CA SER A 262 22.87 -6.24 0.93
C SER A 262 23.08 -5.38 -0.32
N VAL A 263 22.17 -4.45 -0.59
CA VAL A 263 22.26 -3.54 -1.74
C VAL A 263 23.45 -2.59 -1.61
N SER A 264 23.72 -2.06 -0.41
CA SER A 264 24.89 -1.19 -0.19
C SER A 264 26.20 -1.97 -0.35
N ALA A 265 26.29 -3.21 0.14
CA ALA A 265 27.44 -4.08 -0.08
C ALA A 265 27.65 -4.36 -1.58
N ALA A 266 26.60 -4.75 -2.30
CA ALA A 266 26.67 -5.01 -3.74
C ALA A 266 27.07 -3.76 -4.55
N LYS A 267 26.58 -2.57 -4.17
CA LYS A 267 26.99 -1.30 -4.79
C LYS A 267 28.48 -1.02 -4.58
N LEU A 268 29.01 -1.31 -3.39
CA LEU A 268 30.42 -1.10 -3.06
C LEU A 268 31.32 -2.06 -3.83
N GLU A 269 30.92 -3.33 -3.97
CA GLU A 269 31.61 -4.30 -4.83
C GLU A 269 31.58 -3.89 -6.30
N MET A 270 30.41 -3.45 -6.80
CA MET A 270 30.29 -2.97 -8.18
C MET A 270 31.21 -1.77 -8.42
N MET A 271 31.28 -0.81 -7.49
CA MET A 271 32.21 0.32 -7.58
C MET A 271 33.66 -0.14 -7.69
N LYS A 272 34.11 -1.08 -6.84
CA LYS A 272 35.46 -1.64 -6.92
C LYS A 272 35.73 -2.31 -8.27
N CYS A 273 34.82 -3.16 -8.74
CA CYS A 273 34.93 -3.80 -10.05
C CYS A 273 35.01 -2.78 -11.19
N THR A 274 34.19 -1.73 -11.14
CA THR A 274 34.23 -0.67 -12.17
C THR A 274 35.53 0.14 -12.13
N GLN A 275 36.06 0.40 -10.93
CA GLN A 275 37.33 1.10 -10.75
C GLN A 275 38.48 0.25 -11.32
N HIS A 276 38.57 -1.03 -10.95
CA HIS A 276 39.57 -1.94 -11.50
C HIS A 276 39.47 -2.07 -13.03
N ALA A 277 38.26 -2.11 -13.59
CA ALA A 277 38.06 -2.14 -15.03
C ALA A 277 38.59 -0.86 -15.73
N LEU A 278 38.44 0.31 -15.10
CA LEU A 278 38.98 1.58 -15.61
C LEU A 278 40.51 1.62 -15.51
N GLU A 279 41.07 1.22 -14.36
CA GLU A 279 42.52 1.15 -14.14
C GLU A 279 43.19 0.21 -15.17
N GLY A 280 42.66 -1.00 -15.34
CA GLY A 280 43.16 -1.96 -16.33
C GLY A 280 43.07 -1.45 -17.77
N LYS A 281 41.98 -0.76 -18.12
CA LYS A 281 41.82 -0.12 -19.43
C LYS A 281 42.89 0.94 -19.67
N ASP A 282 43.23 1.74 -18.67
CA ASP A 282 44.23 2.80 -18.81
C ASP A 282 45.67 2.26 -18.84
N ILE A 283 45.97 1.20 -18.08
CA ILE A 283 47.23 0.45 -18.19
C ILE A 283 47.37 -0.15 -19.60
N MET A 284 46.34 -0.85 -20.10
CA MET A 284 46.36 -1.44 -21.44
C MET A 284 46.52 -0.39 -22.55
N LYS A 285 45.88 0.78 -22.42
CA LYS A 285 46.07 1.89 -23.36
C LYS A 285 47.49 2.45 -23.33
N ARG A 286 48.13 2.55 -22.16
CA ARG A 286 49.54 2.96 -22.03
C ARG A 286 50.44 1.96 -22.74
N LEU A 287 50.32 0.67 -22.43
CA LEU A 287 51.09 -0.39 -23.08
C LEU A 287 50.92 -0.38 -24.61
N LEU A 288 49.69 -0.31 -25.12
CA LEU A 288 49.42 -0.24 -26.56
C LEU A 288 50.03 0.98 -27.23
N ARG A 289 50.10 2.12 -26.53
CA ARG A 289 50.74 3.34 -27.03
C ARG A 289 52.25 3.15 -27.12
N ASP A 290 52.87 2.63 -26.07
CA ASP A 290 54.31 2.40 -26.00
C ASP A 290 54.76 1.40 -27.07
N VAL A 291 54.01 0.31 -27.25
CA VAL A 291 54.25 -0.69 -28.32
C VAL A 291 54.09 -0.07 -29.71
N ARG A 292 53.08 0.76 -29.95
CA ARG A 292 52.92 1.46 -31.24
C ARG A 292 54.04 2.44 -31.50
N GLN A 293 54.47 3.18 -30.48
CA GLN A 293 55.58 4.13 -30.59
C GLN A 293 56.87 3.39 -30.92
N TYR A 294 57.13 2.26 -30.26
CA TYR A 294 58.26 1.39 -30.58
C TYR A 294 58.20 0.90 -32.04
N LEU A 295 57.08 0.32 -32.47
CA LEU A 295 56.91 -0.16 -33.85
C LEU A 295 57.10 0.97 -34.88
N HIS A 296 56.63 2.19 -34.58
CA HIS A 296 56.80 3.35 -35.45
C HIS A 296 58.26 3.79 -35.55
N LEU A 297 58.99 3.84 -34.42
CA LEU A 297 60.43 4.13 -34.39
C LEU A 297 61.22 3.08 -35.18
N THR A 298 60.91 1.78 -34.98
CA THR A 298 61.51 0.69 -35.76
C THR A 298 61.23 0.84 -37.25
N GLN A 299 60.00 1.18 -37.65
CA GLN A 299 59.64 1.41 -39.06
C GLN A 299 60.37 2.61 -39.67
N LEU A 300 60.50 3.72 -38.93
CA LEU A 300 61.25 4.90 -39.37
C LEU A 300 62.74 4.59 -39.53
N GLU A 301 63.33 3.83 -38.62
CA GLU A 301 64.74 3.42 -38.71
C GLU A 301 65.00 2.45 -39.84
N VAL A 302 64.15 1.43 -40.01
CA VAL A 302 64.22 0.50 -41.16
C VAL A 302 64.10 1.27 -42.47
N LYS A 303 63.26 2.30 -42.53
CA LYS A 303 63.11 3.17 -43.70
C LYS A 303 64.31 4.11 -43.92
N LYS A 304 65.03 4.48 -42.85
CA LYS A 304 66.18 5.40 -42.88
C LYS A 304 67.52 4.69 -43.10
N LYS A 305 67.64 3.42 -42.72
CA LYS A 305 68.88 2.61 -42.77
C LYS A 305 68.66 1.24 -43.42
N PHE A 306 68.36 1.21 -44.72
CA PHE A 306 68.70 0.03 -45.51
C PHE A 306 70.24 -0.08 -45.55
N GLY A 307 70.81 -0.88 -44.64
CA GLY A 307 72.24 -1.18 -44.61
C GLY A 307 72.72 -2.00 -43.40
N TYR A 308 72.35 -1.69 -42.15
CA TYR A 308 72.82 -2.43 -40.95
C TYR A 308 71.83 -2.35 -39.78
N VAL A 309 71.95 -3.31 -38.84
CA VAL A 309 71.08 -3.58 -37.67
C VAL A 309 70.52 -2.31 -36.98
N PRO A 310 69.21 -2.23 -36.66
CA PRO A 310 68.58 -1.02 -36.12
C PRO A 310 69.12 -0.59 -34.75
N ASP A 311 69.44 0.70 -34.58
CA ASP A 311 69.79 1.32 -33.30
C ASP A 311 68.60 1.32 -32.31
N ALA A 312 67.36 1.04 -32.74
CA ALA A 312 66.20 0.80 -31.86
C ALA A 312 66.37 -0.42 -30.95
N ILE A 313 67.27 -1.36 -31.28
CA ILE A 313 67.66 -2.44 -30.37
C ILE A 313 68.58 -1.90 -29.26
N THR A 314 69.26 -0.77 -29.49
CA THR A 314 70.17 -0.12 -28.52
C THR A 314 69.51 0.95 -27.66
N HIS A 315 68.31 1.42 -28.00
CA HIS A 315 67.55 2.40 -27.21
C HIS A 315 66.90 1.75 -25.97
N HIS A 316 67.72 1.51 -24.95
CA HIS A 316 67.35 0.92 -23.66
C HIS A 316 66.07 1.52 -23.05
N ASN A 317 65.92 2.84 -23.12
CA ASN A 317 64.79 3.56 -22.50
C ASN A 317 63.40 3.13 -23.03
N VAL A 318 63.29 2.72 -24.30
CA VAL A 318 61.99 2.27 -24.85
C VAL A 318 61.65 0.86 -24.38
N TRP A 319 62.65 -0.01 -24.29
CA TRP A 319 62.51 -1.35 -23.72
C TRP A 319 62.26 -1.31 -22.21
N GLU A 320 62.88 -0.37 -21.51
CA GLU A 320 62.65 -0.12 -20.09
C GLU A 320 61.22 0.35 -19.84
N ASN A 321 60.68 1.25 -20.66
CA ASN A 321 59.28 1.69 -20.57
C ASN A 321 58.29 0.56 -20.87
N ILE A 322 58.53 -0.24 -21.92
CA ILE A 322 57.67 -1.40 -22.24
C ILE A 322 57.74 -2.45 -21.12
N SER A 323 58.93 -2.73 -20.60
CA SER A 323 59.14 -3.67 -19.49
C SER A 323 58.44 -3.19 -18.21
N THR A 324 58.51 -1.89 -17.91
CA THR A 324 57.82 -1.28 -16.77
C THR A 324 56.30 -1.34 -16.96
N SER A 325 55.78 -0.95 -18.13
CA SER A 325 54.35 -1.05 -18.46
C SER A 325 53.84 -2.50 -18.43
N MET A 326 54.67 -3.49 -18.79
CA MET A 326 54.33 -4.90 -18.66
C MET A 326 54.33 -5.38 -17.22
N LYS A 327 55.30 -4.96 -16.40
CA LYS A 327 55.33 -5.25 -14.96
C LYS A 327 54.11 -4.67 -14.26
N ASP A 328 53.76 -3.43 -14.55
CA ASP A 328 52.54 -2.78 -14.01
C ASP A 328 51.28 -3.56 -14.38
N PHE A 329 51.23 -4.12 -15.60
CA PHE A 329 50.12 -4.95 -16.05
C PHE A 329 50.09 -6.32 -15.34
N ASP A 330 51.23 -6.98 -15.17
CA ASP A 330 51.34 -8.24 -14.41
C ASP A 330 50.96 -8.05 -12.94
N THR A 331 51.40 -6.97 -12.30
CA THR A 331 51.03 -6.63 -10.92
C THR A 331 49.53 -6.37 -10.81
N PHE A 332 48.94 -5.63 -11.76
CA PHE A 332 47.49 -5.43 -11.82
C PHE A 332 46.70 -6.74 -12.00
N LEU A 333 47.20 -7.69 -12.81
CA LEU A 333 46.58 -9.01 -12.95
C LEU A 333 46.67 -9.85 -11.68
N GLN A 334 47.76 -9.73 -10.92
CA GLN A 334 47.92 -10.40 -9.63
C GLN A 334 46.96 -9.82 -8.58
N ASP A 335 46.80 -8.50 -8.54
CA ASP A 335 45.90 -7.81 -7.60
C ASP A 335 44.41 -8.10 -7.86
N ILE A 336 44.03 -8.55 -9.06
CA ILE A 336 42.65 -8.96 -9.38
C ILE A 336 42.36 -10.43 -9.05
N MET A 337 43.39 -11.28 -9.00
CA MET A 337 43.24 -12.72 -8.76
C MET A 337 43.33 -13.13 -7.28
N CYS A 338 43.68 -12.20 -6.40
CA CYS A 338 43.56 -12.34 -4.94
C CYS A 338 42.32 -11.60 -4.45
#